data_AF-A0A384J915-F1
#
_entry.id   AF-A0A384J915-F1
#
_cell.length_a   1.000
_cell.length_b   1.000
_cell.length_c   1.000
_cell.angle_alpha   90.00
_cell.angle_beta   90.00
_cell.angle_gamma   90.00
#
_symmetry.space_group_name_H-M   'P 1'
#
loop_
_entity.id
_entity.type
_entity.pdbx_description
1 polymer ?
#
loop_
_entity_poly.entity_id
_entity_poly.type
_entity_poly.pdbx_seq_one_letter_code
_entity_poly.pdbx_strand_id
1 'polypeptide(L)'
;MSLTPAQIEARELLAPIKFHQIFKLPATEKHAELKVSYAVAGPSDENAPTILFVVGMLGIRWLAFSFDHVAMEEGVRMIFIDRVQGNINLCEYVARLLKTPSFPI
;
A
#
# COMPACT_ATOMS: atom_id res chain seq x y z
N MET A 1 -21.06 6.14 -22.72
CA MET A 1 -20.13 5.24 -23.41
C MET A 1 -20.08 3.94 -22.61
N SER A 2 -20.38 2.79 -23.21
CA SER A 2 -20.24 1.49 -22.53
C SER A 2 -18.79 1.01 -22.60
N LEU A 3 -18.33 0.33 -21.55
CA LEU A 3 -17.00 -0.28 -21.52
C LEU A 3 -16.95 -1.52 -22.43
N THR A 4 -15.80 -1.78 -23.05
CA THR A 4 -15.54 -3.05 -23.74
C THR A 4 -15.30 -4.17 -22.73
N PRO A 5 -15.41 -5.45 -23.12
CA PRO A 5 -15.09 -6.58 -22.24
C PRO A 5 -13.68 -6.50 -21.63
N ALA A 6 -12.67 -6.15 -22.43
CA ALA A 6 -11.29 -5.99 -21.95
C ALA A 6 -11.15 -4.84 -20.93
N GLN A 7 -11.93 -3.75 -21.07
CA GLN A 7 -11.95 -2.67 -20.10
C GLN A 7 -12.63 -3.08 -18.79
N ILE A 8 -13.64 -3.96 -18.85
CA ILE A 8 -14.29 -4.52 -17.66
C ILE A 8 -13.30 -5.42 -16.91
N GLU A 9 -12.62 -6.32 -17.61
CA GLU A 9 -11.60 -7.21 -17.05
C GLU A 9 -10.45 -6.43 -16.40
N ALA A 10 -9.89 -5.44 -17.10
CA ALA A 10 -8.82 -4.60 -16.55
C ALA A 10 -9.28 -3.84 -15.29
N ARG A 11 -10.53 -3.37 -15.26
CA ARG A 11 -11.11 -2.73 -14.07
C ARG A 11 -11.23 -3.72 -12.91
N GLU A 12 -11.70 -4.94 -13.17
CA GLU A 12 -11.84 -5.96 -12.13
C GLU A 12 -10.49 -6.40 -11.55
N LEU A 13 -9.45 -6.42 -12.39
CA LEU A 13 -8.08 -6.74 -11.95
C LEU A 13 -7.43 -5.59 -11.17
N LEU A 14 -7.61 -4.34 -11.60
CA LEU A 14 -6.87 -3.19 -11.07
C LEU A 14 -7.61 -2.38 -10.02
N ALA A 15 -8.94 -2.42 -10.00
CA ALA A 15 -9.78 -1.64 -9.08
C ALA A 15 -10.21 -2.32 -7.76
N PRO A 16 -9.75 -3.54 -7.36
CA PRO A 16 -10.01 -4.03 -6.01
C PRO A 16 -9.60 -3.02 -4.94
N ILE A 17 -10.50 -2.78 -3.98
CA ILE A 17 -10.32 -1.73 -2.96
C ILE A 17 -9.04 -1.94 -2.14
N LYS A 18 -8.58 -3.18 -1.98
CA LYS A 18 -7.33 -3.52 -1.29
C LYS A 18 -6.09 -2.88 -1.91
N PHE A 19 -6.12 -2.50 -3.19
CA PHE A 19 -5.03 -1.79 -3.86
C PHE A 19 -5.10 -0.26 -3.71
N HIS A 20 -6.19 0.27 -3.17
CA HIS A 20 -6.51 1.71 -3.16
C HIS A 20 -6.81 2.22 -1.75
N GLN A 21 -5.99 1.83 -0.78
CA GLN A 21 -6.18 2.19 0.62
C GLN A 21 -5.45 3.49 0.99
N ILE A 22 -5.90 4.14 2.06
CA ILE A 22 -5.30 5.36 2.61
C ILE A 22 -5.34 5.29 4.14
N PHE A 23 -4.25 5.69 4.79
CA PHE A 23 -4.23 6.02 6.21
C PHE A 23 -3.57 7.39 6.42
N LYS A 24 -3.61 7.85 7.68
CA LYS A 24 -3.06 9.15 8.07
C LYS A 24 -1.92 8.95 9.06
N LEU A 25 -0.79 9.56 8.78
CA LEU A 25 0.28 9.73 9.76
C LEU A 25 0.04 11.03 10.53
N PRO A 26 0.01 11.00 11.87
CA PRO A 26 -0.18 12.19 12.69
C PRO A 26 0.86 13.27 12.40
N ALA A 27 0.45 14.52 12.60
CA ALA A 27 1.35 15.68 12.50
C ALA A 27 2.48 15.60 13.55
N THR A 28 3.58 16.27 13.26
CA THR A 28 4.74 16.46 14.13
C THR A 28 5.16 17.92 14.08
N GLU A 29 6.11 18.34 14.90
CA GLU A 29 6.68 19.70 14.85
C GLU A 29 7.30 20.03 13.49
N LYS A 30 7.77 19.01 12.74
CA LYS A 30 8.47 19.18 11.45
C LYS A 30 7.55 19.05 10.24
N HIS A 31 6.45 18.33 10.37
CA HIS A 31 5.58 17.95 9.26
C HIS A 31 4.12 17.94 9.68
N ALA A 32 3.25 18.49 8.84
CA ALA A 32 1.81 18.34 8.99
C ALA A 32 1.35 16.87 8.92
N GLU A 33 0.07 16.62 9.19
CA GLU A 33 -0.55 15.30 8.97
C GLU A 33 -0.31 14.87 7.52
N LEU A 34 0.15 13.63 7.33
CA LEU A 34 0.45 13.09 6.01
C LEU A 34 -0.60 12.04 5.65
N LYS A 35 -1.27 12.22 4.50
CA LYS A 35 -2.12 11.18 3.92
C LYS A 35 -1.22 10.24 3.12
N VAL A 36 -1.23 8.96 3.50
CA VAL A 36 -0.41 7.93 2.89
C VAL A 36 -1.32 6.94 2.22
N SER A 37 -1.15 6.77 0.91
CA SER A 37 -1.80 5.70 0.16
C SER A 37 -0.97 4.42 0.21
N TYR A 38 -1.67 3.28 0.21
CA TYR A 38 -1.05 1.96 0.23
C TYR A 38 -1.93 0.94 -0.50
N ALA A 39 -1.34 -0.22 -0.77
CA ALA A 39 -2.02 -1.39 -1.31
C ALA A 39 -1.63 -2.63 -0.49
N VAL A 40 -2.56 -3.57 -0.44
CA VAL A 40 -2.34 -4.91 0.12
C VAL A 40 -2.44 -5.92 -1.02
N ALA A 41 -1.39 -6.71 -1.20
CA ALA A 41 -1.36 -7.88 -2.06
C ALA A 41 -1.40 -9.16 -1.19
N GLY A 42 -2.00 -10.22 -1.69
CA GLY A 42 -2.20 -11.46 -0.94
C GLY A 42 -3.45 -11.46 -0.06
N PRO A 43 -3.50 -12.34 0.96
CA PRO A 43 -4.69 -12.54 1.78
C PRO A 43 -5.00 -11.30 2.63
N SER A 44 -6.29 -11.09 2.90
CA SER A 44 -6.78 -10.03 3.79
C SER A 44 -6.64 -10.39 5.29
N ASP A 45 -6.07 -11.54 5.62
CA ASP A 45 -5.86 -11.97 6.99
C ASP A 45 -4.72 -11.17 7.63
N GLU A 46 -5.03 -10.47 8.72
CA GLU A 46 -4.07 -9.69 9.49
C GLU A 46 -3.06 -10.58 10.23
N ASN A 47 -3.35 -11.88 10.40
CA ASN A 47 -2.44 -12.85 11.02
C ASN A 47 -1.49 -13.52 10.02
N ALA A 48 -1.69 -13.29 8.71
CA ALA A 48 -0.79 -13.82 7.70
C ALA A 48 0.61 -13.21 7.85
N PRO A 49 1.69 -13.96 7.56
CA PRO A 49 3.03 -13.40 7.50
C PRO A 49 3.04 -12.15 6.60
N THR A 50 3.43 -11.01 7.17
CA THR A 50 3.30 -9.71 6.51
C THR A 50 4.66 -9.17 6.08
N ILE A 51 4.82 -8.89 4.79
CA ILE A 51 5.97 -8.21 4.22
C ILE A 51 5.63 -6.74 4.01
N LEU A 52 6.34 -5.87 4.72
CA LEU A 52 6.27 -4.43 4.49
C LEU A 52 7.25 -4.04 3.36
N PHE A 53 6.70 -3.68 2.20
CA PHE A 53 7.47 -3.27 1.04
C PHE A 53 7.58 -1.74 0.97
N VAL A 54 8.68 -1.20 1.52
CA VAL A 54 9.00 0.24 1.45
C VAL A 54 10.05 0.48 0.39
N VAL A 55 9.60 1.04 -0.74
CA VAL A 55 10.44 1.26 -1.92
C VAL A 55 10.92 2.69 -2.03
N GLY A 56 11.95 2.88 -2.86
CA GLY A 56 12.52 4.19 -3.18
C GLY A 56 11.58 5.08 -4.00
N MET A 57 12.14 6.08 -4.67
CA MET A 57 11.38 6.95 -5.57
C MET A 57 10.72 6.11 -6.69
N LEU A 58 9.44 6.37 -6.98
CA LEU A 58 8.56 5.54 -7.84
C LEU A 58 8.17 4.17 -7.25
N GLY A 59 8.49 3.93 -5.98
CA GLY A 59 7.91 2.86 -5.20
C GLY A 59 6.43 3.11 -4.94
N ILE A 60 5.57 2.42 -5.70
CA ILE A 60 4.14 2.72 -5.75
C ILE A 60 3.28 1.51 -5.38
N ARG A 61 2.16 1.79 -4.74
CA ARG A 61 1.07 0.84 -4.44
C ARG A 61 0.62 0.05 -5.66
N TRP A 62 0.80 0.60 -6.87
CA TRP A 62 0.46 -0.04 -8.13
C TRP A 62 1.26 -1.30 -8.45
N LEU A 63 2.36 -1.59 -7.74
CA LEU A 63 3.02 -2.89 -7.91
C LEU A 63 2.22 -4.04 -7.30
N ALA A 64 1.34 -3.76 -6.33
CA ALA A 64 0.60 -4.79 -5.60
C ALA A 64 -0.20 -5.73 -6.51
N PHE A 65 -0.85 -5.23 -7.57
CA PHE A 65 -1.63 -6.09 -8.47
C PHE A 65 -0.74 -7.14 -9.17
N SER A 66 0.52 -6.80 -9.46
CA SER A 66 1.46 -7.71 -10.13
C SER A 66 1.94 -8.82 -9.20
N PHE A 67 1.98 -8.56 -7.88
CA PHE A 67 2.37 -9.53 -6.87
C PHE A 67 1.18 -10.28 -6.25
N ASP A 68 -0.06 -9.82 -6.46
CA ASP A 68 -1.23 -10.31 -5.75
C ASP A 68 -1.46 -11.81 -5.93
N HIS A 69 -1.34 -12.30 -7.16
CA HIS A 69 -1.53 -13.71 -7.45
C HIS A 69 -0.53 -14.59 -6.68
N VAL A 70 0.76 -14.27 -6.75
CA VAL A 70 1.82 -15.03 -6.05
C VAL A 70 1.67 -14.90 -4.53
N ALA A 71 1.37 -13.70 -4.03
CA ALA A 71 1.16 -13.47 -2.60
C ALA A 71 -0.04 -14.27 -2.04
N MET A 72 -1.10 -14.43 -2.84
CA MET A 72 -2.24 -15.30 -2.51
C MET A 72 -1.84 -16.77 -2.48
N GLU A 73 -1.06 -17.25 -3.45
CA GLU A 73 -0.60 -18.65 -3.52
C GLU A 73 0.32 -19.01 -2.35
N GLU A 74 1.22 -18.10 -1.97
CA GLU A 74 2.18 -18.29 -0.88
C GLU A 74 1.56 -18.03 0.51
N GLY A 75 0.32 -17.53 0.58
CA GLY A 75 -0.33 -17.17 1.85
C GLY A 75 0.37 -16.03 2.60
N VAL A 76 1.07 -15.15 1.88
CA VAL A 76 1.84 -14.04 2.45
C VAL A 76 1.13 -12.73 2.13
N ARG A 77 0.94 -11.89 3.16
CA ARG A 77 0.38 -10.55 2.99
C ARG A 77 1.49 -9.57 2.68
N MET A 78 1.33 -8.75 1.65
CA MET A 78 2.33 -7.74 1.28
C MET A 78 1.71 -6.35 1.30
N ILE A 79 2.36 -5.41 2.00
CA ILE A 79 1.92 -4.01 2.07
C ILE A 79 2.86 -3.14 1.24
N PHE A 80 2.31 -2.54 0.19
CA PHE A 80 3.01 -1.60 -0.68
C PHE A 80 2.61 -0.17 -0.31
N ILE A 81 3.58 0.66 0.07
CA ILE A 81 3.29 2.02 0.57
C ILE A 81 3.85 3.05 -0.38
N ASP A 82 3.01 4.03 -0.73
CA ASP A 82 3.46 5.20 -1.46
C ASP A 82 4.29 6.10 -0.53
N ARG A 83 5.45 6.55 -1.01
CA ARG A 83 6.24 7.55 -0.32
C ARG A 83 5.59 8.93 -0.50
N VAL A 84 5.26 9.57 0.62
CA VAL A 84 4.76 10.96 0.61
C VAL A 84 5.88 11.95 0.28
N GLN A 85 5.53 13.01 -0.46
CA GLN A 85 6.45 14.10 -0.77
C GLN A 85 6.73 14.93 0.50
N GLY A 86 8.01 15.17 0.79
CA GLY A 86 8.46 16.00 1.90
C GLY A 86 9.92 15.73 2.26
N ASN A 87 10.52 16.62 3.06
CA ASN A 87 11.88 16.47 3.63
C ASN A 87 11.95 15.40 4.73
N ILE A 88 11.24 14.28 4.56
CA ILE A 88 11.35 13.12 5.45
C ILE A 88 12.25 12.07 4.80
N ASN A 89 13.31 11.69 5.50
CA ASN A 89 14.16 10.59 5.06
C ASN A 89 13.44 9.24 5.23
N LEU A 90 13.88 8.22 4.50
CA LEU A 90 13.22 6.92 4.46
C LEU A 90 13.14 6.26 5.86
N CYS A 91 14.21 6.34 6.65
CA CYS A 91 14.29 5.73 7.97
C CYS A 91 13.29 6.36 8.95
N GLU A 92 13.20 7.69 8.95
CA GLU A 92 12.24 8.43 9.76
C GLU A 92 10.80 8.10 9.36
N TYR A 93 10.54 7.97 8.05
CA TYR A 93 9.25 7.56 7.55
C TYR A 93 8.86 6.16 8.04
N VAL A 94 9.73 5.16 7.86
CA VAL A 94 9.50 3.79 8.32
C VAL A 94 9.28 3.74 9.83
N ALA A 95 10.10 4.46 10.61
CA ALA A 95 9.93 4.52 12.06
C ALA A 95 8.58 5.11 12.48
N ARG A 96 8.06 6.10 11.74
CA ARG A 96 6.72 6.67 11.99
C ARG A 96 5.61 5.71 11.60
N LEU A 97 5.75 4.98 10.49
CA LEU A 97 4.79 3.95 10.06
C LEU A 97 4.61 2.91 11.17
N LEU A 98 5.71 2.29 11.60
CA LEU A 98 5.70 1.20 12.59
C LEU A 98 5.23 1.63 13.98
N LYS A 99 5.25 2.93 14.29
CA LYS A 99 4.76 3.47 15.57
C LYS A 99 3.31 3.94 15.52
N THR A 100 2.69 3.98 14.33
CA THR A 100 1.33 4.46 14.17
C THR A 100 0.34 3.32 14.46
N PRO A 101 -0.54 3.43 15.46
CA PRO A 101 -1.43 2.31 15.83
C PRO A 101 -2.42 1.92 14.73
N SER A 102 -2.76 2.85 13.84
CA SER A 102 -3.62 2.60 12.69
C SER A 102 -2.87 2.06 11.46
N PHE A 103 -1.56 1.82 11.59
CA PHE A 103 -0.77 1.25 10.52
C PHE A 103 -1.10 -0.23 10.36
N PRO A 104 -1.47 -0.70 9.15
CA PRO A 104 -2.07 -2.02 8.97
C PRO A 104 -1.01 -3.11 8.85
N ILE A 105 -0.06 -3.21 9.80
CA ILE A 105 0.95 -4.28 9.82
C ILE A 105 0.50 -5.46 10.68
#